data_AF-A0A5C6EW74-F1
#
_entry.id   AF-A0A5C6EW74-F1
#
_cell.length_a   1.000
_cell.length_b   1.000
_cell.length_c   1.000
_cell.angle_alpha   90.00
_cell.angle_beta   90.00
_cell.angle_gamma   90.00
#
_symmetry.space_group_name_H-M   'P 1'
#
loop_
_entity.id
_entity.type
_entity.pdbx_description
1 polymer ?
#
loop_
_entity_poly.entity_id
_entity_poly.type
_entity_poly.pdbx_seq_one_letter_code
_entity_poly.pdbx_strand_id
1 'polypeptide(L)'
;MKEYKEKLNSEIQWHSNAVNIKHFLNSKWFFSYKRNDFNYIFPKQQLSKVMKQMVKSNKPSILIAPLGTGDDIKYIKSFAGDMHGIDISREAVEKVSDSTISKHVGE
;
A
#
# COMPACT_ATOMS: atom_id res chain seq x y z
N MET A 1 10.08 17.42 8.44
CA MET A 1 9.06 17.34 9.52
C MET A 1 7.74 18.08 9.24
N LYS A 2 7.48 18.60 8.02
CA LYS A 2 6.19 19.21 7.66
C LYS A 2 5.03 18.19 7.53
N GLU A 3 5.31 17.01 6.95
CA GLU A 3 4.28 16.00 6.65
C GLU A 3 3.55 15.42 7.87
N TYR A 4 4.24 15.21 9.00
CA TYR A 4 3.59 14.64 10.20
C TYR A 4 2.61 15.61 10.86
N LYS A 5 2.96 16.91 10.90
CA LYS A 5 2.06 17.96 11.42
C LYS A 5 0.81 18.10 10.56
N GLU A 6 0.96 18.04 9.23
CA GLU A 6 -0.16 18.09 8.29
C GLU A 6 -1.08 16.87 8.42
N LYS A 7 -0.51 15.67 8.64
CA LYS A 7 -1.28 14.46 8.96
C LYS A 7 -2.07 14.62 10.26
N LEU A 8 -1.43 15.12 11.32
CA LEU A 8 -2.07 15.30 12.62
C LEU A 8 -3.26 16.27 12.50
N ASN A 9 -3.07 17.39 11.79
CA ASN A 9 -4.14 18.36 11.55
C ASN A 9 -5.31 17.75 10.74
N SER A 10 -4.99 16.93 9.74
CA SER A 10 -6.01 16.23 8.94
C SER A 10 -6.82 15.21 9.75
N GLU A 11 -6.18 14.46 10.65
CA GLU A 11 -6.85 13.55 11.58
C GLU A 11 -7.73 14.32 12.58
N ILE A 12 -7.22 15.41 13.16
CA ILE A 12 -8.00 16.27 14.08
C ILE A 12 -9.26 16.79 13.38
N GLN A 13 -9.12 17.34 12.16
CA GLN A 13 -10.25 17.83 11.38
C GLN A 13 -11.25 16.71 11.06
N TRP A 14 -10.78 15.49 10.80
CA TRP A 14 -11.66 14.34 10.57
C TRP A 14 -12.46 13.97 11.82
N HIS A 15 -11.81 13.83 12.98
CA HIS A 15 -12.48 13.46 14.23
C HIS A 15 -13.49 14.51 14.72
N SER A 16 -13.26 15.80 14.41
CA SER A 16 -14.19 16.89 14.71
C SER A 16 -15.49 16.81 13.90
N ASN A 17 -15.45 16.22 12.70
CA ASN A 17 -16.59 16.18 11.77
C ASN A 17 -17.21 14.78 11.59
N ALA A 18 -16.58 13.73 12.13
CA ALA A 18 -17.02 12.36 11.94
C ALA A 18 -18.32 12.06 12.72
N VAL A 19 -19.37 11.73 11.97
CA VAL A 19 -20.64 11.24 12.52
C VAL A 19 -20.46 9.79 12.97
N ASN A 20 -20.98 9.45 14.15
CA ASN A 20 -20.88 8.10 14.70
C ASN A 20 -21.72 7.14 13.84
N ILE A 21 -21.06 6.27 13.07
CA ILE A 21 -21.75 5.31 12.19
C ILE A 21 -22.16 4.08 13.00
N LYS A 22 -23.30 3.47 12.65
CA LYS A 22 -24.00 2.38 13.38
C LYS A 22 -23.15 1.16 13.77
N HIS A 23 -21.96 0.96 13.22
CA HIS A 23 -21.09 -0.19 13.51
C HIS A 23 -19.86 0.26 14.32
N PHE A 24 -19.57 -0.39 15.45
CA PHE A 24 -18.50 0.05 16.37
C PHE A 24 -17.10 0.11 15.74
N LEU A 25 -16.79 -0.82 14.83
CA LEU A 25 -15.54 -0.79 14.04
C LEU A 25 -15.45 0.39 13.06
N ASN A 26 -16.59 1.00 12.71
CA ASN A 26 -16.68 2.20 11.88
C ASN A 26 -16.88 3.46 12.74
N SER A 27 -16.72 3.35 14.06
CA SER A 27 -16.75 4.53 14.92
C SER A 27 -15.53 5.40 14.64
N LYS A 28 -15.68 6.69 14.92
CA LYS A 28 -14.60 7.66 14.82
C LYS A 28 -13.41 7.37 15.73
N TRP A 29 -13.49 6.41 16.64
CA TRP A 29 -12.37 6.05 17.51
C TRP A 29 -11.48 4.98 16.89
N PHE A 30 -12.07 4.05 16.10
CA PHE A 30 -11.37 2.89 15.57
C PHE A 30 -11.03 3.00 14.08
N PHE A 31 -11.81 3.76 13.30
CA PHE A 31 -11.57 3.94 11.88
C PHE A 31 -11.37 5.42 11.53
N SER A 32 -10.48 5.71 10.59
CA SER A 32 -10.35 7.00 9.91
C SER A 32 -9.77 6.73 8.53
N TYR A 33 -10.41 7.23 7.46
CA TYR A 33 -9.84 7.08 6.12
C TYR A 33 -8.48 7.77 6.01
N LYS A 34 -8.29 8.89 6.71
CA LYS A 34 -7.01 9.61 6.78
C LYS A 34 -5.92 8.76 7.43
N ARG A 35 -6.26 7.98 8.46
CA ARG A 35 -5.35 7.04 9.11
C ARG A 35 -5.01 5.88 8.17
N ASN A 36 -5.99 5.37 7.44
CA ASN A 36 -5.76 4.31 6.45
C ASN A 36 -4.82 4.79 5.35
N ASP A 37 -5.08 5.97 4.77
CA ASP A 37 -4.23 6.57 3.75
C ASP A 37 -2.80 6.80 4.26
N PHE A 38 -2.65 7.36 5.46
CA PHE A 38 -1.32 7.63 6.02
C PHE A 38 -0.56 6.37 6.43
N ASN A 39 -1.23 5.35 6.96
CA ASN A 39 -0.54 4.16 7.46
C ASN A 39 -0.25 3.15 6.35
N TYR A 40 -1.08 3.08 5.31
CA TYR A 40 -0.95 2.03 4.29
C TYR A 40 -0.61 2.57 2.90
N ILE A 41 -1.06 3.76 2.51
CA ILE A 41 -0.77 4.32 1.17
C ILE A 41 0.53 5.13 1.18
N PHE A 42 0.68 6.05 2.14
CA PHE A 42 1.83 6.95 2.19
C PHE A 42 3.18 6.22 2.27
N PRO A 43 3.39 5.19 3.11
CA PRO A 43 4.68 4.51 3.20
C PRO A 43 5.03 3.79 1.89
N LYS A 44 4.04 3.22 1.19
CA LYS A 44 4.24 2.57 -0.12
C LYS A 44 4.68 3.56 -1.18
N GLN A 45 4.08 4.75 -1.21
CA GLN A 45 4.50 5.83 -2.10
C GLN A 45 5.92 6.32 -1.81
N GLN A 46 6.27 6.49 -0.53
CA GLN A 46 7.62 6.91 -0.14
C GLN A 46 8.66 5.84 -0.45
N LEU A 47 8.37 4.58 -0.17
CA LEU A 47 9.23 3.46 -0.51
C LEU A 47 9.48 3.37 -2.01
N SER A 48 8.42 3.48 -2.83
CA SER A 48 8.54 3.53 -4.29
C SER A 48 9.46 4.66 -4.77
N LYS A 49 9.35 5.86 -4.20
CA LYS A 49 10.25 6.99 -4.53
C LYS A 49 11.71 6.67 -4.17
N VAL A 50 11.95 6.13 -2.99
CA VAL A 50 13.30 5.76 -2.52
C VAL A 50 13.89 4.66 -3.42
N MET A 51 13.12 3.61 -3.72
CA MET A 51 13.54 2.53 -4.62
C MET A 51 13.93 3.08 -6.00
N LYS A 52 13.10 3.97 -6.57
CA LYS A 52 13.37 4.59 -7.87
C LYS A 52 14.65 5.43 -7.89
N GLN A 53 15.06 6.01 -6.75
CA GLN A 53 16.30 6.78 -6.63
C GLN A 53 17.53 5.89 -6.39
N MET A 54 17.37 4.81 -5.64
CA MET A 54 18.48 3.93 -5.25
C MET A 54 18.85 2.92 -6.33
N VAL A 55 17.87 2.48 -7.14
CA VAL A 55 18.12 1.51 -8.19
C VAL A 55 18.77 2.18 -9.39
N LYS A 56 20.01 1.80 -9.67
CA LYS A 56 20.79 2.30 -10.81
C LYS A 56 20.38 1.68 -12.16
N SER A 57 19.68 0.55 -12.14
CA SER A 57 19.16 -0.09 -13.35
C SER A 57 17.96 0.68 -13.88
N ASN A 58 17.91 0.87 -15.21
CA ASN A 58 16.82 1.58 -15.87
C ASN A 58 15.47 0.83 -15.75
N LYS A 59 15.50 -0.48 -15.45
CA LYS A 59 14.33 -1.35 -15.29
C LYS A 59 14.67 -2.59 -14.44
N PRO A 60 14.72 -2.50 -13.11
CA PRO A 60 15.03 -3.64 -12.25
C PRO A 60 13.96 -4.75 -12.33
N SER A 61 14.40 -6.00 -12.21
CA SER A 61 13.51 -7.10 -11.83
C SER A 61 13.19 -6.99 -10.33
N ILE A 62 11.92 -7.09 -9.98
CA ILE A 62 11.44 -6.90 -8.59
C ILE A 62 10.74 -8.17 -8.12
N LEU A 63 11.07 -8.61 -6.90
CA LEU A 63 10.34 -9.63 -6.15
C LEU A 63 9.48 -8.96 -5.07
N ILE A 64 8.20 -9.30 -5.02
CA ILE A 64 7.27 -8.92 -3.95
C ILE A 64 6.99 -10.16 -3.10
N ALA A 65 7.39 -10.13 -1.83
CA ALA A 65 7.22 -11.23 -0.90
C ALA A 65 7.00 -10.67 0.53
N PRO A 66 5.78 -10.74 1.10
CA PRO A 66 4.57 -11.34 0.54
C PRO A 66 3.90 -10.46 -0.54
N LEU A 67 3.29 -11.09 -1.56
CA LEU A 67 2.53 -10.42 -2.63
C LEU A 67 1.16 -9.90 -2.16
N GLY A 68 0.52 -10.58 -1.21
CA GLY A 68 -0.85 -10.32 -0.79
C GLY A 68 -1.81 -10.31 -1.98
N THR A 69 -2.74 -9.35 -1.99
CA THR A 69 -3.66 -9.11 -3.11
C THR A 69 -3.09 -8.14 -4.16
N GLY A 70 -1.78 -7.89 -4.16
CA GLY A 70 -1.11 -7.10 -5.19
C GLY A 70 -1.20 -5.59 -5.07
N ASP A 71 -1.53 -5.04 -3.89
CA ASP A 71 -1.69 -3.58 -3.70
C ASP A 71 -0.40 -2.79 -3.98
N ASP A 72 0.77 -3.41 -3.84
CA ASP A 72 2.05 -2.74 -4.06
C ASP A 72 2.36 -2.50 -5.54
N ILE A 73 1.79 -3.32 -6.45
CA ILE A 73 2.10 -3.35 -7.88
C ILE A 73 1.94 -1.95 -8.50
N LYS A 74 0.85 -1.24 -8.17
CA LYS A 74 0.56 0.09 -8.72
C LYS A 74 1.64 1.13 -8.41
N TYR A 75 2.40 0.97 -7.33
CA TYR A 75 3.45 1.89 -6.92
C TYR A 75 4.79 1.60 -7.59
N ILE A 76 5.04 0.37 -8.03
CA ILE A 76 6.34 -0.06 -8.56
C ILE A 76 6.34 -0.35 -10.06
N LYS A 77 5.18 -0.69 -10.65
CA LYS A 77 5.06 -1.10 -12.06
C LYS A 77 5.63 -0.10 -13.07
N SER A 78 5.65 1.19 -12.72
CA SER A 78 6.11 2.25 -13.63
C SER A 78 7.62 2.24 -13.88
N PHE A 79 8.40 1.57 -13.02
CA PHE A 79 9.85 1.49 -13.16
C PHE A 79 10.40 0.07 -13.13
N ALA A 80 9.59 -0.94 -12.82
CA ALA A 80 10.00 -2.33 -12.90
C ALA A 80 10.24 -2.76 -14.36
N GLY A 81 11.23 -3.63 -14.58
CA GLY A 81 11.42 -4.36 -15.83
C GLY A 81 10.57 -5.63 -15.83
N ASP A 82 10.87 -6.51 -14.89
CA ASP A 82 10.11 -7.73 -14.61
C ASP A 82 9.59 -7.69 -13.18
N MET A 83 8.43 -8.30 -12.94
CA MET A 83 7.88 -8.43 -11.60
C MET A 83 7.51 -9.88 -11.31
N HIS A 84 7.90 -10.33 -10.13
CA HIS A 84 7.54 -11.62 -9.57
C HIS A 84 6.93 -11.39 -8.18
N GLY A 85 5.88 -12.12 -7.87
CA GLY A 85 5.22 -12.07 -6.58
C GLY A 85 5.03 -13.47 -6.02
N ILE A 86 5.27 -13.63 -4.72
CA ILE A 86 5.02 -14.87 -3.99
C ILE A 86 4.23 -14.58 -2.72
N ASP A 87 3.23 -15.40 -2.45
CA ASP A 87 2.51 -15.40 -1.18
C ASP A 87 2.17 -16.84 -0.77
N ILE A 88 2.11 -17.12 0.53
CA ILE A 88 1.67 -18.42 1.04
C ILE A 88 0.15 -18.58 0.93
N SER A 89 -0.59 -17.48 0.88
CA SER A 89 -2.04 -17.49 0.75
C SER A 89 -2.45 -17.58 -0.72
N ARG A 90 -2.89 -18.76 -1.14
CA ARG A 90 -3.48 -18.99 -2.47
C ARG A 90 -4.61 -18.00 -2.78
N GLU A 91 -5.50 -17.77 -1.82
CA GLU A 91 -6.63 -16.84 -1.97
C GLU A 91 -6.17 -15.40 -2.25
N ALA A 92 -5.04 -14.98 -1.67
CA ALA A 92 -4.48 -13.66 -1.91
C ALA A 92 -3.92 -13.55 -3.33
N VAL A 93 -3.16 -14.56 -3.77
CA VAL A 93 -2.58 -14.64 -5.12
C VAL A 93 -3.66 -14.65 -6.21
N GLU A 94 -4.74 -15.39 -6.01
CA GLU A 94 -5.86 -15.48 -6.96
C GLU A 94 -6.61 -14.15 -7.13
N LYS A 95 -6.60 -13.29 -6.11
CA LYS A 95 -7.19 -11.94 -6.15
C LYS A 95 -6.34 -10.92 -6.92
N VAL A 96 -5.11 -11.27 -7.29
CA VAL A 96 -4.23 -10.36 -8.05
C VAL A 96 -4.66 -10.35 -9.51
N SER A 97 -5.35 -9.28 -9.91
CA SER A 97 -5.85 -9.08 -11.28
C SER A 97 -4.80 -8.57 -12.27
N ASP A 98 -3.66 -8.05 -11.79
CA ASP A 98 -2.63 -7.49 -12.65
C ASP A 98 -1.89 -8.62 -13.41
N SER A 99 -1.94 -8.58 -14.73
CA SER A 99 -1.31 -9.57 -15.62
C SER A 99 0.16 -9.27 -15.92
N THR A 100 0.70 -8.15 -15.43
CA THR A 100 2.10 -7.75 -15.65
C THR A 100 3.07 -8.38 -14.64
N ILE A 101 2.57 -9.14 -13.67
CA ILE A 101 3.36 -9.81 -12.64
C ILE A 101 3.22 -11.33 -12.76
N SER A 102 4.35 -12.03 -12.65
CA SER A 102 4.37 -13.48 -12.47
C SER A 102 4.04 -13.84 -11.02
N LYS A 103 3.09 -14.75 -10.81
CA LYS A 103 2.49 -15.02 -9.50
C LYS A 103 2.77 -16.44 -9.06
N HIS A 104 3.25 -16.62 -7.83
CA HIS A 104 3.53 -17.93 -7.23
C HIS A 104 2.87 -18.07 -5.86
N VAL A 105 2.35 -19.26 -5.59
CA VAL A 105 1.93 -19.66 -4.23
C VAL A 105 3.12 -20.37 -3.59
N GLY A 106 3.57 -19.88 -2.43
CA GLY A 106 4.61 -20.54 -1.65
C GLY A 106 4.10 -21.80 -0.98
N GLU A 107 4.96 -22.82 -0.88
CA GLU A 107 4.72 -24.05 -0.12
C GLU A 107 5.04 -23.88 1.37
#